data_AF-A0A402BLB9-F1
#
_entry.id   AF-A0A402BLB9-F1
#
_cell.length_a   1.000
_cell.length_b   1.000
_cell.length_c   1.000
_cell.angle_alpha   90.00
_cell.angle_beta   90.00
_cell.angle_gamma   90.00
#
_symmetry.space_group_name_H-M   'P 1'
#
loop_
_entity.id
_entity.type
_entity.pdbx_description
1 polymer ?
#
loop_
_entity_poly.entity_id
_entity_poly.type
_entity_poly.pdbx_seq_one_letter_code
_entity_poly.pdbx_strand_id
1 'polypeptide(L)'
;MKKNMNRRDDKPSTVKQLTAAMIALGKYTGENSDAERTAEAKRLGGMEAYRLLLANALLGIVETDAMFADSADVSAEQMQAAHWQALKAAGAEEDPGKLLHFLRWRTLRVEGPLREIAQNTEAGPLPLAAAHAAEGLQLLLGICAAGQNLEVASPAEMTTNLKGAREALTNAAANIDVMLNLLAQAEDLFSL
;
A
#
# COMPACT_ATOMS: atom_id res chain seq x y z
N MET A 1 23.91 -3.25 29.68
CA MET A 1 22.99 -3.12 28.54
C MET A 1 23.12 -1.72 27.95
N LYS A 2 23.76 -1.58 26.79
CA LYS A 2 23.78 -0.29 26.07
C LYS A 2 22.39 -0.10 25.45
N LYS A 3 21.71 0.96 25.86
CA LYS A 3 20.45 1.42 25.28
C LYS A 3 20.76 1.82 23.83
N ASN A 4 20.35 1.02 22.84
CA ASN A 4 20.53 1.35 21.43
C ASN A 4 19.78 2.66 21.13
N MET A 5 20.50 3.78 21.10
CA MET A 5 20.01 5.12 20.74
C MET A 5 19.84 5.28 19.22
N ASN A 6 19.32 4.26 18.54
CA ASN A 6 19.05 4.31 17.10
C ASN A 6 17.55 4.29 16.79
N ARG A 7 16.73 4.88 17.68
CA ARG A 7 15.40 5.31 17.29
C ARG A 7 15.59 6.46 16.29
N ARG A 8 15.51 6.16 14.99
CA ARG A 8 15.19 7.19 14.00
C ARG A 8 13.98 7.95 14.53
N ASP A 9 14.02 9.28 14.48
CA ASP A 9 12.92 10.12 14.96
C ASP A 9 11.68 9.72 14.15
N ASP A 10 10.69 9.05 14.78
CA ASP A 10 9.45 8.57 14.14
C ASP A 10 8.52 9.73 13.73
N LYS A 11 9.05 10.97 13.69
CA LYS A 11 8.31 12.15 13.28
C LYS A 11 8.13 12.18 11.76
N PRO A 12 6.91 12.47 11.28
CA PRO A 12 6.69 12.66 9.86
C PRO A 12 7.58 13.77 9.28
N SER A 13 8.02 13.58 8.03
CA SER A 13 8.73 14.63 7.29
C SER A 13 7.83 15.84 7.08
N THR A 14 8.42 17.03 7.22
CA THR A 14 7.76 18.30 6.93
C THR A 14 7.53 18.49 5.43
N VAL A 15 6.60 19.37 5.06
CA VAL A 15 6.40 19.80 3.65
C VAL A 15 7.71 20.20 2.99
N LYS A 16 8.54 21.00 3.69
CA LYS A 16 9.85 21.44 3.19
C LYS A 16 10.82 20.29 2.91
N GLN A 17 10.83 19.26 3.74
CA GLN A 17 11.68 18.07 3.53
C GLN A 17 11.18 17.24 2.35
N LEU A 18 9.86 17.06 2.24
CA LEU A 18 9.26 16.30 1.14
C LEU A 18 9.50 16.99 -0.22
N THR A 19 9.28 18.30 -0.31
CA THR A 19 9.55 19.07 -1.55
C THR A 19 11.03 19.05 -1.89
N ALA A 20 11.93 19.23 -0.92
CA ALA A 20 13.38 19.15 -1.15
C ALA A 20 13.81 17.78 -1.70
N ALA A 21 13.23 16.68 -1.18
CA ALA A 21 13.50 15.34 -1.71
C ALA A 21 13.01 15.18 -3.15
N MET A 22 11.80 15.64 -3.48
CA MET A 22 11.28 15.58 -4.85
C MET A 22 12.06 16.48 -5.82
N ILE A 23 12.59 17.62 -5.37
CA ILE A 23 13.52 18.45 -6.15
C ILE A 23 14.82 17.68 -6.44
N ALA A 24 15.39 17.02 -5.43
CA ALA A 24 16.61 16.24 -5.60
C ALA A 24 16.44 15.08 -6.61
N LEU A 25 15.22 14.53 -6.70
CA LEU A 25 14.85 13.52 -7.70
C LEU A 25 14.48 14.12 -9.07
N GLY A 26 14.45 15.45 -9.21
CA GLY A 26 14.05 16.13 -10.45
C GLY A 26 12.57 15.96 -10.80
N LYS A 27 11.70 15.69 -9.82
CA LYS A 27 10.26 15.42 -10.01
C LYS A 27 9.35 16.49 -9.43
N TYR A 28 9.90 17.54 -8.83
CA TYR A 28 9.14 18.70 -8.36
C TYR A 28 9.31 19.88 -9.31
N THR A 29 8.19 20.47 -9.76
CA THR A 29 8.19 21.58 -10.73
C THR A 29 7.78 22.93 -10.11
N GLY A 30 7.45 22.97 -8.82
CA GLY A 30 7.14 24.20 -8.12
C GLY A 30 8.39 25.00 -7.71
N GLU A 31 8.18 26.23 -7.27
CA GLU A 31 9.22 27.15 -6.78
C GLU A 31 9.78 26.73 -5.41
N ASN A 32 9.01 25.96 -4.63
CA ASN A 32 9.34 25.57 -3.26
C ASN A 32 9.61 26.81 -2.36
N SER A 33 8.84 27.87 -2.58
CA SER A 33 8.84 29.07 -1.76
C SER A 33 7.86 28.94 -0.57
N ASP A 34 8.04 29.75 0.47
CA ASP A 34 7.06 29.80 1.58
C ASP A 34 5.67 30.25 1.08
N ALA A 35 5.64 31.18 0.12
CA ALA A 35 4.42 31.69 -0.47
C ALA A 35 3.63 30.58 -1.21
N GLU A 36 4.31 29.79 -2.05
CA GLU A 36 3.68 28.64 -2.72
C GLU A 36 3.15 27.64 -1.71
N ARG A 37 3.95 27.27 -0.70
CA ARG A 37 3.54 26.30 0.33
C ARG A 37 2.28 26.75 1.07
N THR A 38 2.22 28.03 1.45
CA THR A 38 1.04 28.60 2.11
C THR A 38 -0.19 28.62 1.18
N ALA A 39 0.00 28.97 -0.10
CA ALA A 39 -1.07 29.00 -1.08
C ALA A 39 -1.63 27.59 -1.35
N GLU A 40 -0.76 26.60 -1.57
CA GLU A 40 -1.17 25.21 -1.81
C GLU A 40 -1.81 24.56 -0.58
N ALA A 41 -1.24 24.79 0.61
CA ALA A 41 -1.88 24.38 1.85
C ALA A 41 -3.30 24.94 1.99
N LYS A 42 -3.50 26.23 1.66
CA LYS A 42 -4.84 26.83 1.70
C LYS A 42 -5.79 26.19 0.68
N ARG A 43 -5.33 25.95 -0.56
CA ARG A 43 -6.12 25.32 -1.63
C ARG A 43 -6.56 23.90 -1.27
N LEU A 44 -5.70 23.14 -0.59
CA LEU A 44 -5.92 21.74 -0.23
C LEU A 44 -6.63 21.54 1.13
N GLY A 45 -7.03 22.63 1.79
CA GLY A 45 -7.73 22.54 3.08
C GLY A 45 -6.83 22.41 4.31
N GLY A 46 -5.52 22.65 4.18
CA GLY A 46 -4.58 22.78 5.29
C GLY A 46 -3.20 22.19 5.01
N MET A 47 -2.27 22.46 5.94
CA MET A 47 -0.88 21.98 5.83
C MET A 47 -0.78 20.46 5.92
N GLU A 48 -1.64 19.80 6.71
CA GLU A 48 -1.65 18.33 6.81
C GLU A 48 -2.13 17.66 5.53
N ALA A 49 -3.16 18.21 4.88
CA ALA A 49 -3.64 17.71 3.58
C ALA A 49 -2.56 17.89 2.50
N TYR A 50 -1.87 19.04 2.50
CA TYR A 50 -0.76 19.27 1.57
C TYR A 50 0.42 18.32 1.85
N ARG A 51 0.79 18.11 3.11
CA ARG A 51 1.82 17.14 3.52
C ARG A 51 1.46 15.72 3.09
N LEU A 52 0.21 15.31 3.27
CA LEU A 52 -0.29 14.01 2.83
C LEU A 52 -0.13 13.86 1.32
N LEU A 53 -0.53 14.87 0.54
CA LEU A 53 -0.40 14.85 -0.92
C LEU A 53 1.07 14.71 -1.35
N LEU A 54 1.96 15.53 -0.79
CA LEU A 54 3.39 15.49 -1.13
C LEU A 54 4.06 14.18 -0.71
N ALA A 55 3.69 13.62 0.45
CA ALA A 55 4.21 12.34 0.90
C ALA A 55 3.80 11.20 -0.05
N ASN A 56 2.54 11.19 -0.52
CA ASN A 56 2.07 10.21 -1.50
C ASN A 56 2.68 10.44 -2.90
N ALA A 57 2.95 11.69 -3.29
CA ALA A 57 3.66 11.98 -4.53
C ALA A 57 5.10 11.45 -4.50
N LEU A 58 5.86 11.76 -3.43
CA LEU A 58 7.21 11.25 -3.25
C LEU A 58 7.24 9.72 -3.21
N LEU A 59 6.27 9.10 -2.51
CA LEU A 59 6.12 7.65 -2.48
C LEU A 59 5.95 7.06 -3.88
N GLY A 60 5.02 7.59 -4.69
CA GLY A 60 4.81 7.10 -6.07
C GLY A 60 6.04 7.26 -6.96
N ILE A 61 6.79 8.35 -6.79
CA ILE A 61 8.07 8.57 -7.48
C ILE A 61 9.06 7.45 -7.13
N VAL A 62 9.30 7.20 -5.84
CA VAL A 62 10.30 6.21 -5.42
C VAL A 62 9.83 4.77 -5.65
N GLU A 63 8.53 4.50 -5.61
CA GLU A 63 7.96 3.20 -6.01
C GLU A 63 8.17 2.93 -7.50
N THR A 64 8.06 3.96 -8.35
CA THR A 64 8.35 3.84 -9.78
C THR A 64 9.83 3.56 -10.03
N ASP A 65 10.73 4.26 -9.32
CA ASP A 65 12.17 4.00 -9.42
C ASP A 65 12.53 2.58 -8.93
N ALA A 66 11.91 2.11 -7.84
CA ALA A 66 12.08 0.76 -7.34
C ALA A 66 11.58 -0.30 -8.35
N MET A 67 10.42 -0.08 -8.96
CA MET A 67 9.89 -0.96 -10.02
C MET A 67 10.86 -1.07 -11.22
N PHE A 68 11.50 0.04 -11.61
CA PHE A 68 12.54 -0.01 -12.65
C PHE A 68 13.79 -0.76 -12.18
N ALA A 69 14.21 -0.58 -10.93
CA ALA A 69 15.35 -1.30 -10.37
C ALA A 69 15.08 -2.82 -10.28
N ASP A 70 13.86 -3.23 -9.96
CA ASP A 70 13.44 -4.62 -9.86
C ASP A 70 13.41 -5.33 -11.22
N SER A 71 13.39 -4.58 -12.33
CA SER A 71 13.48 -5.14 -13.70
C SER A 71 14.90 -5.54 -14.11
N ALA A 72 15.90 -5.28 -13.26
CA ALA A 72 17.28 -5.68 -13.51
C ALA A 72 17.45 -7.21 -13.42
N ASP A 73 18.41 -7.74 -14.18
CA ASP A 73 18.80 -9.15 -14.12
C ASP A 73 19.61 -9.44 -12.83
N VAL A 74 18.88 -9.71 -11.74
CA VAL A 74 19.42 -9.98 -10.40
C VAL A 74 18.93 -11.33 -9.89
N SER A 75 19.69 -11.95 -8.99
CA SER A 75 19.29 -13.23 -8.39
C SER A 75 18.09 -13.07 -7.46
N ALA A 76 17.41 -14.18 -7.18
CA ALA A 76 16.30 -14.21 -6.22
C ALA A 76 16.73 -13.75 -4.82
N GLU A 77 17.96 -14.09 -4.38
CA GLU A 77 18.50 -13.65 -3.09
C GLU A 77 18.77 -12.13 -3.07
N GLN A 78 19.27 -11.57 -4.17
CA GLN A 78 19.49 -10.12 -4.29
C GLN A 78 18.16 -9.36 -4.28
N MET A 79 17.16 -9.88 -4.99
CA MET A 79 15.79 -9.34 -4.97
C MET A 79 15.20 -9.37 -3.55
N GLN A 80 15.35 -10.50 -2.85
CA GLN A 80 14.87 -10.63 -1.47
C GLN A 80 15.60 -9.64 -0.53
N ALA A 81 16.90 -9.43 -0.69
CA ALA A 81 17.65 -8.47 0.09
C ALA A 81 17.19 -7.02 -0.17
N ALA A 82 16.88 -6.67 -1.42
CA ALA A 82 16.32 -5.38 -1.79
C ALA A 82 14.93 -5.15 -1.15
N HIS A 83 14.06 -6.16 -1.19
CA HIS A 83 12.76 -6.11 -0.51
C HIS A 83 12.90 -5.93 1.01
N TRP A 84 13.86 -6.61 1.65
CA TRP A 84 14.15 -6.41 3.07
C TRP A 84 14.66 -5.01 3.39
N GLN A 85 15.45 -4.42 2.50
CA GLN A 85 15.95 -3.06 2.68
C GLN A 85 14.82 -2.04 2.75
N ALA A 86 13.71 -2.22 2.02
CA ALA A 86 12.53 -1.36 2.13
C ALA A 86 11.90 -1.41 3.54
N LEU A 87 11.81 -2.61 4.12
CA LEU A 87 11.27 -2.81 5.48
C LEU A 87 12.20 -2.23 6.56
N LYS A 88 13.51 -2.36 6.36
CA LYS A 88 14.52 -1.71 7.20
C LYS A 88 14.50 -0.19 7.08
N ALA A 89 14.29 0.36 5.88
CA ALA A 89 14.17 1.80 5.65
C ALA A 89 12.93 2.37 6.35
N ALA A 90 11.81 1.64 6.31
CA ALA A 90 10.58 1.97 7.02
C ALA A 90 10.68 1.83 8.56
N GLY A 91 11.80 1.28 9.08
CA GLY A 91 11.97 1.02 10.51
C GLY A 91 11.06 -0.10 11.04
N ALA A 92 10.61 -0.99 10.15
CA ALA A 92 9.66 -2.05 10.45
C ALA A 92 10.33 -3.42 10.70
N GLU A 93 11.60 -3.59 10.32
CA GLU A 93 12.33 -4.88 10.38
C GLU A 93 12.33 -5.53 11.78
N GLU A 94 12.55 -4.74 12.84
CA GLU A 94 12.73 -5.25 14.21
C GLU A 94 11.46 -5.13 15.08
N ASP A 95 10.35 -4.62 14.54
CA ASP A 95 9.10 -4.38 15.28
C ASP A 95 7.93 -5.05 14.54
N PRO A 96 7.47 -6.23 15.01
CA PRO A 96 6.38 -6.97 14.38
C PRO A 96 5.09 -6.18 14.23
N GLY A 97 4.77 -5.31 15.20
CA GLY A 97 3.60 -4.45 15.14
C GLY A 97 3.74 -3.44 14.00
N LYS A 98 4.87 -2.72 13.94
CA LYS A 98 5.17 -1.79 12.84
C LYS A 98 5.19 -2.50 11.48
N LEU A 99 5.77 -3.70 11.40
CA LEU A 99 5.78 -4.51 10.18
C LEU A 99 4.36 -4.82 9.69
N LEU A 100 3.50 -5.33 10.56
CA LEU A 100 2.12 -5.68 10.20
C LEU A 100 1.30 -4.44 9.81
N HIS A 101 1.48 -3.32 10.51
CA HIS A 101 0.87 -2.05 10.13
C HIS A 101 1.38 -1.53 8.77
N PHE A 102 2.68 -1.64 8.50
CA PHE A 102 3.28 -1.23 7.24
C PHE A 102 2.80 -2.09 6.07
N LEU A 103 2.77 -3.41 6.24
CA LEU A 103 2.23 -4.34 5.25
C LEU A 103 0.74 -4.08 4.99
N ARG A 104 -0.05 -3.88 6.05
CA ARG A 104 -1.47 -3.52 5.91
C ARG A 104 -1.65 -2.23 5.12
N TRP A 105 -0.86 -1.20 5.45
CA TRP A 105 -0.90 0.07 4.73
C TRP A 105 -0.55 -0.09 3.25
N ARG A 106 0.45 -0.93 2.89
CA ARG A 106 0.76 -1.25 1.49
C ARG A 106 -0.41 -1.92 0.78
N THR A 107 -1.07 -2.88 1.42
CA THR A 107 -2.23 -3.59 0.83
C THR A 107 -3.40 -2.64 0.54
N LEU A 108 -3.68 -1.68 1.43
CA LEU A 108 -4.73 -0.68 1.22
C LEU A 108 -4.51 0.18 -0.04
N ARG A 109 -3.24 0.42 -0.43
CA ARG A 109 -2.92 1.19 -1.64
C ARG A 109 -3.09 0.39 -2.93
N VAL A 110 -3.20 -0.94 -2.83
CA VAL A 110 -3.56 -1.81 -3.95
C VAL A 110 -5.08 -1.89 -4.08
N GLU A 111 -5.80 -2.00 -2.96
CA GLU A 111 -7.25 -2.15 -2.93
C GLU A 111 -8.00 -0.99 -3.63
N GLY A 112 -7.67 0.27 -3.28
CA GLY A 112 -8.39 1.45 -3.78
C GLY A 112 -8.45 1.55 -5.31
N PRO A 113 -7.30 1.59 -6.00
CA PRO A 113 -7.27 1.64 -7.47
C PRO A 113 -7.97 0.46 -8.13
N LEU A 114 -7.88 -0.75 -7.57
CA LEU A 114 -8.58 -1.92 -8.11
C LEU A 114 -10.10 -1.78 -8.01
N ARG A 115 -10.61 -1.21 -6.92
CA ARG A 115 -12.04 -0.89 -6.79
C ARG A 115 -12.50 0.15 -7.80
N GLU A 116 -11.67 1.15 -8.09
CA GLU A 116 -11.96 2.15 -9.11
C GLU A 116 -11.99 1.53 -10.51
N ILE A 117 -11.01 0.69 -10.85
CA ILE A 117 -10.99 -0.07 -12.11
C ILE A 117 -12.23 -0.95 -12.22
N ALA A 118 -12.65 -1.60 -11.13
CA ALA A 118 -13.84 -2.44 -11.10
C ALA A 118 -15.17 -1.68 -11.29
N GLN A 119 -15.18 -0.34 -11.20
CA GLN A 119 -16.35 0.45 -11.57
C GLN A 119 -16.54 0.53 -13.10
N ASN A 120 -15.51 0.25 -13.89
CA ASN A 120 -15.63 0.18 -15.34
C ASN A 120 -16.27 -1.17 -15.74
N THR A 121 -17.42 -1.10 -16.40
CA THR A 121 -18.17 -2.27 -16.88
C THR A 121 -17.39 -3.14 -17.87
N GLU A 122 -16.36 -2.60 -18.52
CA GLU A 122 -15.50 -3.33 -19.46
C GLU A 122 -14.34 -4.07 -18.79
N ALA A 123 -14.07 -3.81 -17.50
CA ALA A 123 -12.87 -4.34 -16.84
C ALA A 123 -12.97 -5.83 -16.47
N GLY A 124 -14.13 -6.45 -16.66
CA GLY A 124 -14.39 -7.84 -16.33
C GLY A 124 -14.33 -8.13 -14.81
N PRO A 125 -14.42 -9.42 -14.41
CA PRO A 125 -14.52 -9.79 -12.99
C PRO A 125 -13.18 -9.75 -12.23
N LEU A 126 -12.04 -9.78 -12.94
CA LEU A 126 -10.72 -9.94 -12.30
C LEU A 126 -10.28 -8.75 -11.43
N PRO A 127 -10.47 -7.48 -11.84
CA PRO A 127 -10.15 -6.34 -10.97
C PRO A 127 -10.96 -6.35 -9.67
N LEU A 128 -12.23 -6.76 -9.74
CA LEU A 128 -13.08 -6.91 -8.56
C LEU A 128 -12.60 -8.06 -7.65
N ALA A 129 -12.20 -9.19 -8.25
CA ALA A 129 -11.58 -10.29 -7.50
C ALA A 129 -10.33 -9.84 -6.74
N ALA A 130 -9.44 -9.11 -7.43
CA ALA A 130 -8.20 -8.59 -6.85
C ALA A 130 -8.47 -7.56 -5.74
N ALA A 131 -9.44 -6.66 -5.94
CA ALA A 131 -9.85 -5.70 -4.91
C ALA A 131 -10.34 -6.40 -3.64
N HIS A 132 -11.20 -7.42 -3.78
CA HIS A 132 -11.69 -8.20 -2.65
C HIS A 132 -10.59 -9.03 -1.97
N ALA A 133 -9.63 -9.57 -2.73
CA ALA A 133 -8.47 -10.26 -2.16
C ALA A 133 -7.60 -9.30 -1.33
N ALA A 134 -7.36 -8.08 -1.82
CA ALA A 134 -6.64 -7.04 -1.09
C ALA A 134 -7.38 -6.61 0.20
N GLU A 135 -8.70 -6.43 0.13
CA GLU A 135 -9.54 -6.16 1.30
C GLU A 135 -9.44 -7.28 2.35
N GLY A 136 -9.55 -8.54 1.93
CA GLY A 136 -9.42 -9.69 2.81
C GLY A 136 -8.04 -9.72 3.50
N LEU A 137 -6.98 -9.52 2.73
CA LEU A 137 -5.61 -9.50 3.24
C LEU A 137 -5.37 -8.34 4.22
N GLN A 138 -5.85 -7.11 3.95
CA GLN A 138 -5.63 -5.98 4.87
C GLN A 138 -6.37 -6.19 6.19
N LEU A 139 -7.55 -6.80 6.19
CA LEU A 139 -8.27 -7.16 7.41
C LEU A 139 -7.49 -8.19 8.24
N LEU A 140 -6.98 -9.24 7.60
CA LEU A 140 -6.13 -10.25 8.26
C LEU A 140 -4.87 -9.64 8.87
N LEU A 141 -4.17 -8.77 8.13
CA LEU A 141 -2.99 -8.07 8.64
C LEU A 141 -3.34 -7.17 9.83
N GLY A 142 -4.51 -6.52 9.82
CA GLY A 142 -5.01 -5.75 10.95
C GLY A 142 -5.26 -6.61 12.20
N ILE A 143 -5.83 -7.80 12.03
CA ILE A 143 -6.03 -8.77 13.11
C ILE A 143 -4.68 -9.26 13.66
N CYS A 144 -3.73 -9.60 12.78
CA CYS A 144 -2.38 -9.99 13.19
C CYS A 144 -1.70 -8.88 14.00
N ALA A 145 -1.83 -7.63 13.57
CA ALA A 145 -1.28 -6.47 14.26
C ALA A 145 -1.92 -6.29 15.66
N ALA A 146 -3.25 -6.37 15.74
CA ALA A 146 -3.97 -6.34 17.02
C ALA A 146 -3.54 -7.48 17.95
N GLY A 147 -3.30 -8.67 17.40
CA GLY A 147 -2.79 -9.83 18.14
C GLY A 147 -1.39 -9.64 18.76
N GLN A 148 -0.62 -8.64 18.31
CA GLN A 148 0.67 -8.31 18.94
C GLN A 148 0.51 -7.62 20.31
N ASN A 149 -0.66 -7.04 20.60
CA ASN A 149 -0.93 -6.39 21.88
C ASN A 149 -2.35 -6.72 22.37
N LEU A 150 -2.48 -7.85 23.07
CA LEU A 150 -3.77 -8.35 23.58
C LEU A 150 -4.39 -7.46 24.66
N GLU A 151 -3.63 -6.57 25.30
CA GLU A 151 -4.16 -5.67 26.34
C GLU A 151 -5.08 -4.60 25.75
N VAL A 152 -4.86 -4.21 24.49
CA VAL A 152 -5.67 -3.20 23.78
C VAL A 152 -6.52 -3.81 22.65
N ALA A 153 -6.35 -5.10 22.37
CA ALA A 153 -7.12 -5.78 21.34
C ALA A 153 -8.58 -5.97 21.76
N SER A 154 -9.51 -5.71 20.85
CA SER A 154 -10.94 -5.97 21.05
C SER A 154 -11.33 -7.29 20.37
N PRO A 155 -11.71 -8.35 21.12
CA PRO A 155 -12.15 -9.61 20.52
C PRO A 155 -13.38 -9.44 19.61
N ALA A 156 -14.26 -8.48 19.93
CA ALA A 156 -15.41 -8.15 19.11
C ALA A 156 -15.00 -7.57 17.75
N GLU A 157 -14.06 -6.62 17.73
CA GLU A 157 -13.53 -6.04 16.49
C GLU A 157 -12.76 -7.09 15.68
N MET A 158 -11.94 -7.93 16.33
CA MET A 158 -11.23 -9.02 15.66
C MET A 158 -12.20 -10.01 15.02
N THR A 159 -13.30 -10.35 15.69
CA THR A 159 -14.35 -11.21 15.13
C THR A 159 -15.04 -10.57 13.93
N THR A 160 -15.37 -9.28 14.01
CA THR A 160 -15.95 -8.51 12.90
C THR A 160 -15.01 -8.50 11.70
N ASN A 161 -13.73 -8.18 11.92
CA ASN A 161 -12.72 -8.17 10.88
C ASN A 161 -12.48 -9.56 10.27
N LEU A 162 -12.54 -10.64 11.08
CA LEU A 162 -12.42 -12.02 10.57
C LEU A 162 -13.60 -12.39 9.68
N LYS A 163 -14.82 -11.99 10.06
CA LYS A 163 -16.02 -12.21 9.23
C LYS A 163 -15.92 -11.43 7.92
N GLY A 164 -15.53 -10.16 7.99
CA GLY A 164 -15.32 -9.32 6.80
C GLY A 164 -14.22 -9.86 5.89
N ALA A 165 -13.11 -10.34 6.46
CA ALA A 165 -12.02 -10.94 5.70
C ALA A 165 -12.49 -12.20 4.95
N ARG A 166 -13.25 -13.06 5.65
CA ARG A 166 -13.83 -14.25 5.04
C ARG A 166 -14.79 -13.90 3.90
N GLU A 167 -15.68 -12.94 4.10
CA GLU A 167 -16.62 -12.49 3.08
C GLU A 167 -15.90 -11.93 1.84
N ALA A 168 -14.92 -11.05 2.04
CA ALA A 168 -14.12 -10.50 0.97
C ALA A 168 -13.40 -11.61 0.18
N LEU A 169 -12.74 -12.55 0.86
CA LEU A 169 -12.07 -13.67 0.19
C LEU A 169 -13.04 -14.61 -0.55
N THR A 170 -14.24 -14.82 -0.01
CA THR A 170 -15.30 -15.57 -0.71
C THR A 170 -15.74 -14.85 -1.99
N ASN A 171 -15.92 -13.52 -1.94
CA ASN A 171 -16.28 -12.74 -3.12
C ASN A 171 -15.15 -12.71 -4.16
N ALA A 172 -13.89 -12.69 -3.70
CA ALA A 172 -12.73 -12.81 -4.60
C ALA A 172 -12.75 -14.15 -5.35
N ALA A 173 -12.95 -15.25 -4.64
CA ALA A 173 -13.06 -16.59 -5.24
C ALA A 173 -14.21 -16.68 -6.24
N ALA A 174 -15.39 -16.17 -5.89
CA ALA A 174 -16.55 -16.18 -6.78
C ALA A 174 -16.29 -15.44 -8.10
N ASN A 175 -15.59 -14.31 -8.07
CA ASN A 175 -15.23 -13.58 -9.29
C ASN A 175 -14.19 -14.32 -10.15
N ILE A 176 -13.26 -15.05 -9.51
CA ILE A 176 -12.34 -15.94 -10.23
C ILE A 176 -13.12 -17.07 -10.92
N ASP A 177 -14.08 -17.68 -10.23
CA ASP A 177 -14.91 -18.75 -10.80
C ASP A 177 -15.74 -18.26 -12.00
N VAL A 178 -16.25 -17.01 -11.96
CA VAL A 178 -16.89 -16.38 -13.12
C VAL A 178 -15.94 -16.30 -14.30
N MET A 179 -14.69 -15.86 -14.09
CA MET A 179 -13.70 -15.78 -15.17
C MET A 179 -13.35 -17.17 -15.72
N LEU A 180 -13.17 -18.18 -14.87
CA LEU A 180 -12.88 -19.55 -15.30
C LEU A 180 -14.01 -20.11 -16.18
N ASN A 181 -15.27 -19.86 -15.81
CA ASN A 181 -16.42 -20.26 -16.62
C ASN A 181 -16.46 -19.56 -17.98
N LEU A 182 -16.13 -18.26 -18.03
CA LEU A 182 -16.04 -17.51 -19.29
C LEU A 182 -14.94 -18.04 -20.21
N LEU A 183 -13.78 -18.38 -19.64
CA LEU A 183 -12.66 -18.97 -20.39
C LEU A 183 -13.02 -20.34 -20.96
N ALA A 184 -13.66 -21.22 -20.17
CA ALA A 184 -14.10 -22.52 -20.65
C ALA A 184 -15.10 -22.39 -21.81
N GLN A 185 -16.07 -21.46 -21.71
CA GLN A 185 -17.02 -21.20 -22.81
C GLN A 185 -16.34 -20.67 -24.07
N ALA A 186 -15.29 -19.85 -23.94
CA ALA A 186 -14.52 -19.36 -25.08
C ALA A 186 -13.73 -20.49 -25.74
N GLU A 187 -13.09 -21.36 -24.96
CA GLU A 187 -12.38 -22.54 -25.49
C GLU A 187 -13.32 -23.45 -26.29
N ASP A 188 -14.52 -23.72 -25.77
CA ASP A 188 -15.54 -24.51 -26.48
C ASP A 188 -15.96 -23.86 -27.81
N LEU A 189 -16.09 -22.53 -27.84
CA LEU A 189 -16.50 -21.78 -29.03
C LEU A 189 -15.43 -21.77 -30.13
N PHE A 190 -14.15 -21.70 -29.75
CA PHE A 190 -13.02 -21.63 -30.68
C PHE A 190 -12.43 -23.01 -31.06
N SER A 191 -12.95 -24.09 -30.48
CA SER A 191 -12.57 -25.48 -30.81
C SER A 191 -13.46 -26.11 -31.90
N LEU A 192 -14.41 -25.35 -32.47
CA LEU A 192 -15.29 -25.71 -33.59
C LEU A 192 -14.78 -25.16 -34.92
#